data_AF-A0A0D0DPP0-F1
#
_entry.id   AF-A0A0D0DPP0-F1
#
_cell.length_a   1.000
_cell.length_b   1.000
_cell.length_c   1.000
_cell.angle_alpha   90.00
_cell.angle_beta   90.00
_cell.angle_gamma   90.00
#
_symmetry.space_group_name_H-M   'P 1'
#
loop_
_entity.id
_entity.type
_entity.pdbx_description
1 polymer ?
#
loop_
_entity_poly.entity_id
_entity_poly.type
_entity_poly.pdbx_seq_one_letter_code
_entity_poly.pdbx_strand_id
1 'polypeptide(L)'
;MVNHAKSNAAKKLEKRRSNDKKMGEALEAYSAEQMKPETERRGLRPIAMQFRVSFKSLSRWYHHEQSISEFNTTKQKLTVEEERVIIDFAAQSADHGIPLTHQLLQNSANEILHAHLGSDTTPVGINWSQWFLTRHRGELQTHWSKPL
;
A
#
# COMPACT_ATOMS: atom_id res chain seq x y z
N MET A 1 -7.81 18.96 -16.34
CA MET A 1 -7.40 17.67 -15.74
C MET A 1 -7.25 16.64 -16.85
N VAL A 2 -6.03 16.25 -17.21
CA VAL A 2 -5.79 15.22 -18.23
C VAL A 2 -5.79 13.85 -17.54
N ASN A 3 -6.85 13.06 -17.74
CA ASN A 3 -6.96 11.72 -17.16
C ASN A 3 -6.10 10.73 -17.96
N HIS A 4 -4.83 10.58 -17.56
CA HIS A 4 -3.97 9.54 -18.12
C HIS A 4 -4.36 8.15 -17.61
N ALA A 5 -4.46 7.20 -18.55
CA ALA A 5 -4.76 5.81 -18.24
C ALA A 5 -3.79 5.26 -17.18
N LYS A 6 -4.35 4.62 -16.15
CA LYS A 6 -3.57 3.95 -15.10
C LYS A 6 -2.79 2.78 -15.69
N SER A 7 -1.54 2.59 -15.25
CA SER A 7 -0.77 1.39 -15.57
C SER A 7 -1.46 0.13 -15.02
N ASN A 8 -1.18 -1.03 -15.61
CA ASN A 8 -1.73 -2.31 -15.11
C ASN A 8 -1.34 -2.58 -13.66
N ALA A 9 -0.13 -2.17 -13.24
CA ALA A 9 0.33 -2.29 -11.87
C ALA A 9 -0.50 -1.41 -10.92
N ALA A 10 -0.78 -0.16 -11.30
CA ALA A 10 -1.62 0.75 -10.51
C ALA A 10 -3.06 0.23 -10.38
N LYS A 11 -3.66 -0.26 -11.47
CA LYS A 11 -4.99 -0.89 -11.45
C LYS A 11 -5.03 -2.11 -10.53
N LYS A 12 -3.98 -2.94 -10.54
CA LYS A 12 -3.87 -4.12 -9.68
C LYS A 12 -3.74 -3.73 -8.20
N LEU A 13 -2.99 -2.67 -7.90
CA LEU A 13 -2.86 -2.14 -6.54
C LEU A 13 -4.18 -1.60 -6.01
N GLU A 14 -4.90 -0.81 -6.80
CA GLU A 14 -6.21 -0.27 -6.42
C GLU A 14 -7.24 -1.37 -6.18
N LYS A 15 -7.26 -2.40 -7.04
CA LYS A 15 -8.10 -3.59 -6.82
C LYS A 15 -7.75 -4.32 -5.52
N ARG A 16 -6.45 -4.45 -5.19
CA ARG A 16 -6.00 -5.04 -3.91
C ARG A 16 -6.49 -4.19 -2.74
N ARG A 17 -6.23 -2.87 -2.73
CA ARG A 17 -6.70 -1.95 -1.69
C ARG A 17 -8.22 -2.02 -1.47
N SER A 18 -9.00 -2.07 -2.56
CA SER A 18 -10.45 -2.22 -2.47
C SER A 18 -10.87 -3.58 -1.88
N ASN A 19 -10.20 -4.66 -2.26
CA ASN A 19 -10.47 -5.98 -1.70
C ASN A 19 -10.08 -6.07 -0.22
N ASP A 20 -8.93 -5.52 0.17
CA ASP A 20 -8.45 -5.50 1.55
C ASP A 20 -9.41 -4.68 2.42
N LYS A 21 -9.91 -3.55 1.93
CA LYS A 21 -10.96 -2.76 2.60
C LYS A 21 -12.23 -3.59 2.85
N LYS A 22 -12.76 -4.25 1.81
CA LYS A 22 -13.95 -5.12 1.96
C LYS A 22 -13.70 -6.26 2.95
N MET A 23 -12.48 -6.80 2.98
CA MET A 23 -12.10 -7.86 3.91
C MET A 23 -12.05 -7.34 5.35
N GLY A 24 -11.49 -6.15 5.58
CA GLY A 24 -11.50 -5.48 6.88
C GLY A 24 -12.91 -5.21 7.39
N GLU A 25 -13.78 -4.62 6.56
CA GLU A 25 -15.19 -4.39 6.91
C GLU A 25 -15.93 -5.70 7.23
N ALA A 26 -15.66 -6.78 6.50
CA ALA A 26 -16.24 -8.10 6.75
C ALA A 26 -15.76 -8.72 8.06
N LEU A 27 -14.48 -8.51 8.43
CA LEU A 27 -13.94 -8.95 9.71
C LEU A 27 -14.56 -8.19 10.87
N GLU A 28 -14.64 -6.87 10.79
CA GLU A 28 -15.29 -6.04 11.82
C GLU A 28 -16.74 -6.46 12.04
N ALA A 29 -17.48 -6.69 10.95
CA ALA A 29 -18.86 -7.18 11.02
C ALA A 29 -18.95 -8.57 11.66
N TYR A 30 -18.04 -9.49 11.33
CA TYR A 30 -18.04 -10.83 11.94
C TYR A 30 -17.64 -10.81 13.41
N SER A 31 -16.63 -10.02 13.79
CA SER A 31 -16.24 -9.83 15.18
C SER A 31 -17.39 -9.24 16.01
N ALA A 32 -18.13 -8.26 15.47
CA ALA A 32 -19.32 -7.72 16.12
C ALA A 32 -20.44 -8.76 16.26
N GLU A 33 -20.62 -9.63 15.26
CA GLU A 33 -21.58 -10.74 15.33
C GLU A 33 -21.20 -11.79 16.38
N GLN A 34 -19.91 -12.07 16.60
CA GLN A 34 -19.46 -13.00 17.64
C GLN A 34 -19.76 -12.51 19.06
N MET A 35 -19.94 -11.21 19.26
CA MET A 35 -20.30 -10.63 20.56
C MET A 35 -21.78 -10.84 20.93
N LYS A 36 -22.63 -11.21 19.96
CA LYS A 36 -24.06 -11.48 20.21
C LYS A 36 -24.25 -12.79 20.98
N PRO A 37 -25.40 -13.04 21.63
CA PRO A 37 -25.71 -14.36 22.18
C PRO A 37 -25.78 -15.42 21.07
N GLU A 38 -25.34 -16.65 21.37
CA GLU A 38 -25.17 -17.74 20.40
C GLU A 38 -26.42 -18.03 19.55
N THR A 39 -27.60 -17.82 20.12
CA THR A 39 -28.90 -18.00 19.47
C THR A 39 -29.18 -17.04 18.32
N GLU A 40 -28.52 -15.88 18.29
CA GLU A 40 -28.72 -14.84 17.28
C GLU A 40 -27.50 -14.63 16.37
N ARG A 41 -26.39 -15.36 16.63
CA ARG A 41 -25.13 -15.19 15.89
C ARG A 41 -25.29 -15.63 14.44
N ARG A 42 -24.91 -14.74 13.52
CA ARG A 42 -24.75 -15.12 12.11
C ARG A 42 -23.43 -15.86 11.90
N GLY A 43 -23.51 -16.96 11.15
CA GLY A 43 -22.31 -17.67 10.70
C GLY A 43 -21.45 -16.83 9.75
N LEU A 44 -20.19 -17.24 9.59
CA LEU A 44 -19.19 -16.55 8.78
C LEU A 44 -19.54 -16.53 7.27
N ARG A 45 -20.31 -17.51 6.77
CA ARG A 45 -20.78 -17.60 5.36
C ARG A 45 -21.74 -16.47 4.96
N PRO A 46 -22.84 -16.19 5.71
CA PRO A 46 -23.72 -15.06 5.44
C PRO A 46 -22.98 -13.72 5.31
N ILE A 47 -22.04 -13.48 6.24
CA ILE A 47 -21.26 -12.23 6.25
C ILE A 47 -20.32 -12.18 5.03
N ALA A 48 -19.63 -13.27 4.72
CA ALA A 48 -18.79 -13.33 3.52
C ALA A 48 -19.60 -13.01 2.24
N MET A 49 -20.84 -13.50 2.13
CA MET A 49 -21.73 -13.21 1.01
C MET A 49 -22.16 -11.73 0.97
N GLN A 50 -22.51 -11.15 2.11
CA GLN A 50 -22.88 -9.73 2.24
C GLN A 50 -21.77 -8.80 1.73
N PHE A 51 -20.52 -9.06 2.11
CA PHE A 51 -19.36 -8.26 1.71
C PHE A 51 -18.73 -8.69 0.38
N ARG A 52 -19.29 -9.72 -0.28
CA ARG A 52 -18.78 -10.31 -1.53
C ARG A 52 -17.31 -10.73 -1.43
N VAL A 53 -16.92 -11.28 -0.29
CA VAL A 53 -15.58 -11.84 -0.04
C VAL A 53 -15.63 -13.37 0.01
N SER A 54 -14.49 -14.01 -0.24
CA SER A 54 -14.40 -15.47 -0.13
C SER A 54 -14.48 -15.90 1.34
N PHE A 55 -15.40 -16.81 1.65
CA PHE A 55 -15.52 -17.42 2.99
C PHE A 55 -14.19 -17.98 3.50
N LYS A 56 -13.44 -18.69 2.64
CA LYS A 56 -12.14 -19.28 3.03
C LYS A 56 -11.12 -18.20 3.38
N SER A 57 -11.15 -17.06 2.68
CA SER A 57 -10.25 -15.95 2.95
C SER A 57 -10.61 -15.24 4.24
N LEU A 58 -11.91 -14.99 4.48
CA LEU A 58 -12.40 -14.36 5.70
C LEU A 58 -12.10 -15.22 6.94
N SER A 59 -12.34 -16.53 6.87
CA SER A 59 -11.99 -17.47 7.95
C SER A 59 -10.48 -17.50 8.22
N ARG A 60 -9.64 -17.53 7.18
CA ARG A 60 -8.19 -17.46 7.35
C ARG A 60 -7.76 -16.16 8.04
N TRP A 61 -8.30 -15.02 7.65
CA TRP A 61 -7.92 -13.74 8.26
C TRP A 61 -8.38 -13.65 9.72
N TYR A 62 -9.57 -14.16 10.03
CA TYR A 62 -10.05 -14.21 11.41
C TYR A 62 -9.15 -15.05 12.32
N HIS A 63 -8.51 -16.12 11.80
CA HIS A 63 -7.63 -16.99 12.58
C HIS A 63 -6.14 -16.63 12.53
N HIS A 64 -5.65 -16.04 11.44
CA HIS A 64 -4.22 -15.81 11.20
C HIS A 64 -3.83 -14.33 11.19
N GLU A 65 -4.77 -13.44 11.54
CA GLU A 65 -4.60 -12.03 11.92
C GLU A 65 -3.92 -11.08 10.92
N GLN A 66 -3.37 -11.56 9.80
CA GLN A 66 -2.61 -10.71 8.89
C GLN A 66 -2.97 -10.91 7.42
N SER A 67 -3.23 -9.79 6.76
CA SER A 67 -3.36 -9.73 5.31
C SER A 67 -2.00 -9.86 4.62
N ILE A 68 -2.00 -10.35 3.36
CA ILE A 68 -0.80 -10.33 2.52
C ILE A 68 -0.29 -8.89 2.32
N SER A 69 -1.18 -7.90 2.34
CA SER A 69 -0.78 -6.49 2.20
C SER A 69 0.02 -6.03 3.41
N GLU A 70 -0.47 -6.25 4.62
CA GLU A 70 0.23 -5.93 5.87
C GLU A 70 1.56 -6.68 5.97
N PHE A 71 1.58 -7.97 5.64
CA PHE A 71 2.82 -8.76 5.62
C PHE A 71 3.83 -8.25 4.58
N ASN A 72 3.38 -7.64 3.49
CA ASN A 72 4.31 -7.02 2.54
C ASN A 72 4.75 -5.63 3.00
N THR A 73 3.92 -4.91 3.77
CA THR A 73 4.31 -3.64 4.40
C THR A 73 5.46 -3.86 5.39
N THR A 74 5.42 -4.95 6.18
CA THR A 74 6.52 -5.29 7.10
C THR A 74 7.83 -5.64 6.40
N LYS A 75 7.80 -5.95 5.10
CA LYS A 75 8.99 -6.22 4.28
C LYS A 75 9.55 -4.98 3.60
N GLN A 76 8.90 -3.82 3.74
CA GLN A 76 9.43 -2.58 3.17
C GLN A 76 10.69 -2.18 3.94
N LYS A 77 11.72 -1.75 3.20
CA LYS A 77 12.97 -1.29 3.79
C LYS A 77 12.82 0.07 4.45
N LEU A 78 11.98 0.93 3.87
CA LEU A 78 11.66 2.25 4.39
C LEU A 78 10.33 2.17 5.13
N THR A 79 10.27 2.87 6.25
CA THR A 79 9.04 3.15 6.99
C THR A 79 8.15 4.12 6.20
N VAL A 80 6.89 4.19 6.60
CA VAL A 80 5.91 5.12 5.98
C VAL A 80 6.37 6.57 6.12
N GLU A 81 6.96 6.93 7.26
CA GLU A 81 7.44 8.30 7.49
C GLU A 81 8.69 8.63 6.64
N GLU A 82 9.60 7.68 6.48
CA GLU A 82 10.74 7.85 5.57
C GLU A 82 10.31 7.98 4.11
N GLU A 83 9.30 7.22 3.67
CA GLU A 83 8.76 7.38 2.33
C GLU A 83 8.09 8.74 2.13
N ARG A 84 7.44 9.31 3.16
CA ARG A 84 6.87 10.66 3.09
C ARG A 84 7.92 11.73 2.82
N VAL A 85 9.08 11.64 3.46
CA VAL A 85 10.19 12.58 3.20
C VAL A 85 10.58 12.56 1.71
N ILE A 86 10.63 11.37 1.10
CA ILE A 86 10.95 11.23 -0.33
C ILE A 86 9.81 11.78 -1.22
N ILE A 87 8.55 11.60 -0.82
CA ILE A 87 7.38 12.15 -1.53
C ILE A 87 7.43 13.68 -1.50
N ASP A 88 7.68 14.29 -0.34
CA ASP A 88 7.76 15.73 -0.18
C ASP A 88 8.93 16.32 -0.98
N PHE A 89 10.10 15.68 -0.91
CA PHE A 89 11.24 16.02 -1.75
C PHE A 89 10.90 15.94 -3.24
N ALA A 90 10.17 14.90 -3.67
CA ALA A 90 9.78 14.72 -5.05
C ALA A 90 8.75 15.77 -5.52
N ALA A 91 7.81 16.16 -4.65
CA ALA A 91 6.85 17.21 -4.93
C ALA A 91 7.55 18.58 -5.07
N GLN A 92 8.43 18.93 -4.13
CA GLN A 92 9.23 20.16 -4.19
C GLN A 92 10.09 20.19 -5.45
N SER A 93 10.77 19.09 -5.78
CA SER A 93 11.56 18.99 -7.01
C SER A 93 10.72 19.29 -8.26
N ALA A 94 9.48 18.80 -8.29
CA ALA A 94 8.53 19.08 -9.37
C ALA A 94 8.20 20.57 -9.48
N ASP A 95 7.88 21.19 -8.34
CA ASP A 95 7.48 22.59 -8.26
C ASP A 95 8.64 23.52 -8.66
N HIS A 96 9.89 23.10 -8.42
CA HIS A 96 11.10 23.80 -8.84
C HIS A 96 11.57 23.47 -10.27
N GLY A 97 10.86 22.61 -11.00
CA GLY A 97 11.22 22.19 -12.35
C GLY A 97 12.49 21.32 -12.43
N ILE A 98 12.90 20.72 -11.32
CA ILE A 98 14.03 19.79 -11.25
C ILE A 98 13.52 18.41 -11.73
N PRO A 99 14.14 17.82 -12.77
CA PRO A 99 13.75 16.50 -13.22
C PRO A 99 14.01 15.46 -12.13
N LEU A 100 12.94 14.88 -11.62
CA LEU A 100 13.07 13.70 -10.78
C LEU A 100 13.58 12.55 -11.66
N THR A 101 14.50 11.75 -11.18
CA THR A 101 14.97 10.57 -11.93
C THR A 101 14.87 9.34 -11.06
N HIS A 102 14.78 8.16 -11.69
CA HIS A 102 14.83 6.89 -10.96
C HIS A 102 16.06 6.79 -10.05
N GLN A 103 17.21 7.30 -10.52
CA GLN A 103 18.46 7.33 -9.79
C GLN A 103 18.39 8.29 -8.60
N LEU A 104 17.84 9.49 -8.78
CA LEU A 104 17.70 10.46 -7.68
C LEU A 104 16.81 9.89 -6.56
N LEU A 105 15.67 9.28 -6.90
CA LEU A 105 14.80 8.61 -5.93
C LEU A 105 15.51 7.49 -5.18
N GLN A 106 16.31 6.67 -5.89
CA GLN A 106 17.09 5.59 -5.27
C GLN A 106 18.17 6.13 -4.33
N ASN A 107 18.87 7.20 -4.74
CA ASN A 107 19.90 7.82 -3.93
C ASN A 107 19.30 8.39 -2.64
N SER A 108 18.23 9.18 -2.72
CA SER A 108 17.55 9.71 -1.53
C SER A 108 17.04 8.60 -0.61
N ALA A 109 16.50 7.52 -1.18
CA ALA A 109 16.07 6.36 -0.40
C ALA A 109 17.24 5.66 0.31
N ASN A 110 18.37 5.50 -0.37
CA ASN A 110 19.57 4.89 0.21
C ASN A 110 20.20 5.79 1.28
N GLU A 111 20.23 7.10 1.08
CA GLU A 111 20.72 8.06 2.08
C GLU A 111 19.92 7.96 3.39
N ILE A 112 18.59 7.90 3.29
CA ILE A 112 17.72 7.70 4.45
C ILE A 112 17.99 6.35 5.11
N LEU A 113 18.09 5.27 4.33
CA LEU A 113 18.42 3.94 4.86
C LEU A 113 19.79 3.91 5.55
N HIS A 114 20.80 4.59 5.00
CA HIS A 114 22.12 4.69 5.61
C HIS A 114 22.10 5.49 6.90
N ALA A 115 21.30 6.55 6.97
CA ALA A 115 21.12 7.33 8.20
C ALA A 115 20.42 6.52 9.31
N HIS A 116 19.45 5.68 8.95
CA HIS A 116 18.67 4.89 9.91
C HIS A 116 19.39 3.60 10.35
N LEU A 117 19.93 2.84 9.41
CA LEU A 117 20.45 1.48 9.66
C LEU A 117 21.99 1.40 9.60
N GLY A 118 22.67 2.48 9.19
CA GLY A 118 24.12 2.57 9.07
C GLY A 118 24.66 2.35 7.65
N SER A 119 25.96 2.60 7.47
CA SER A 119 26.65 2.53 6.16
C SER A 119 26.65 1.14 5.52
N ASP A 120 26.54 0.08 6.32
CA ASP A 120 26.62 -1.31 5.85
C ASP A 120 25.28 -1.85 5.35
N THR A 121 24.27 -0.98 5.27
CA THR A 121 22.90 -1.34 4.87
C THR A 121 22.83 -1.67 3.39
N THR A 122 22.12 -2.75 3.06
CA THR A 122 21.88 -3.11 1.66
C THR A 122 21.00 -2.06 0.98
N PRO A 123 21.42 -1.50 -0.17
CA PRO A 123 20.66 -0.47 -0.88
C PRO A 123 19.31 -0.97 -1.38
N VAL A 124 18.44 -0.04 -1.77
CA VAL A 124 17.17 -0.36 -2.41
C VAL A 124 17.39 -1.10 -3.74
N GLY A 125 16.46 -1.99 -4.09
CA GLY A 125 16.56 -2.76 -5.32
C GLY A 125 16.37 -1.90 -6.59
N ILE A 126 16.81 -2.43 -7.74
CA ILE A 126 16.76 -1.73 -9.05
C ILE A 126 15.32 -1.30 -9.40
N ASN A 127 14.32 -2.13 -9.09
CA ASN A 127 12.93 -1.83 -9.38
C ASN A 127 12.24 -0.97 -8.31
N TRP A 128 12.94 -0.60 -7.23
CA TRP A 128 12.32 0.06 -6.07
C TRP A 128 11.66 1.38 -6.44
N SER A 129 12.33 2.23 -7.24
CA SER A 129 11.80 3.52 -7.66
C SER A 129 10.52 3.38 -8.49
N GLN A 130 10.43 2.37 -9.36
CA GLN A 130 9.21 2.08 -10.12
C GLN A 130 8.05 1.63 -9.20
N TRP A 131 8.35 0.79 -8.20
CA TRP A 131 7.35 0.38 -7.20
C TRP A 131 6.93 1.54 -6.28
N PHE A 132 7.86 2.42 -5.92
CA PHE A 132 7.60 3.65 -5.17
C PHE A 132 6.63 4.57 -5.94
N LEU A 133 6.95 4.90 -7.20
CA LEU A 133 6.09 5.71 -8.06
C LEU A 133 4.71 5.07 -8.27
N THR A 134 4.64 3.73 -8.39
CA THR A 134 3.36 3.02 -8.52
C THR A 134 2.50 3.12 -7.27
N ARG A 135 3.11 3.05 -6.07
CA ARG A 135 2.40 3.13 -4.78
C ARG A 135 1.88 4.53 -4.49
N HIS A 136 2.69 5.55 -4.83
CA HIS A 136 2.45 6.96 -4.52
C HIS A 136 1.96 7.77 -5.72
N ARG A 137 1.48 7.08 -6.77
CA ARG A 137 0.98 7.70 -8.00
C ARG A 137 -0.09 8.75 -7.74
N GLY A 138 -0.98 8.54 -6.75
CA GLY A 138 -2.05 9.49 -6.46
C GLY A 138 -1.53 10.85 -5.98
N GLU A 139 -0.53 10.83 -5.10
CA GLU A 139 0.08 12.03 -4.52
C GLU A 139 0.99 12.71 -5.54
N LEU A 140 1.85 11.93 -6.21
CA LEU A 140 2.80 12.46 -7.18
C LEU A 140 2.13 12.88 -8.49
N GLN A 141 1.07 12.25 -8.97
CA GLN A 141 0.47 12.65 -10.26
C GLN A 141 -0.08 14.08 -10.25
N THR A 142 -0.42 14.64 -9.09
CA THR A 142 -0.93 16.02 -8.98
C THR A 142 0.13 17.05 -9.40
N HIS A 143 1.41 16.77 -9.16
CA HIS A 143 2.52 17.65 -9.48
C HIS A 143 3.13 17.38 -10.86
N TRP A 144 2.73 16.30 -11.55
CA TRP A 144 3.44 15.81 -12.75
C TRP A 144 2.49 15.50 -13.92
N SER A 145 2.73 16.15 -15.07
CA SER A 145 1.98 15.86 -16.31
C SER A 145 2.45 14.59 -17.03
N LYS A 146 3.65 14.08 -16.72
CA LYS A 146 4.20 12.83 -17.26
C LYS A 146 4.85 12.02 -16.12
N PRO A 147 4.51 10.73 -15.94
CA PRO A 147 5.29 9.85 -15.07
C PRO A 147 6.68 9.62 -15.69
N LEU A 148 7.68 9.42 -14.82
CA LEU A 148 9.06 9.06 -15.17
C LEU A 148 9.14 7.78 -15.99
#